data_AF-A0A8B3LH43-F1
#
_entry.id   AF-A0A8B3LH43-F1
#
_cell.length_a   1.000
_cell.length_b   1.000
_cell.length_c   1.000
_cell.angle_alpha   90.00
_cell.angle_beta   90.00
_cell.angle_gamma   90.00
#
_symmetry.space_group_name_H-M   'P 1'
#
loop_
_entity.id
_entity.type
_entity.pdbx_description
1 polymer ?
#
loop_
_entity_poly.entity_id
_entity_poly.type
_entity_poly.pdbx_seq_one_letter_code
_entity_poly.pdbx_strand_id
1 'polypeptide(L)'
;MVQTPIPIESISDQTKVRVKLLASGQEVHAPLSALGSLYQPLDADLTSWAAISRAAGFDTFATTPSSANLRALLTDETGTGAAVFATSPVLVTPNLGTPSALTLTNATGSPASIGLANGTGLPVSTGISGFATGMATFLAGGTSAQLAAAVTDETGSGALVFATSPTLVTPNIGAATGTSAALSVAPQTGPALNVAGNSQNITSGSEISLSNNSGLLLLNENGATGVVGLFLCGGGVVTKIGGDASYVVSSTPTTSQIGVYYDGAATRYKVKNGFASTKNLGILWIATRNSV
;
A
#
# COMPACT_ATOMS: atom_id res chain seq x y z
N MET A 1 -32.31 80.69 -76.82
CA MET A 1 -32.80 79.48 -77.50
C MET A 1 -32.79 78.37 -76.46
N VAL A 2 -33.96 78.08 -75.91
CA VAL A 2 -34.15 77.16 -74.78
C VAL A 2 -33.95 75.75 -75.30
N GLN A 3 -32.96 75.02 -74.77
CA GLN A 3 -32.79 73.61 -75.07
C GLN A 3 -33.90 72.85 -74.34
N THR A 4 -34.98 72.57 -75.07
CA THR A 4 -36.10 71.74 -74.60
C THR A 4 -35.56 70.41 -74.09
N PRO A 5 -35.94 69.96 -72.88
CA PRO A 5 -35.60 68.63 -72.39
C PRO A 5 -36.11 67.59 -73.39
N ILE A 6 -35.27 66.62 -73.76
CA ILE A 6 -35.71 65.47 -74.55
C ILE A 6 -36.71 64.70 -73.66
N PRO A 7 -37.98 64.55 -74.06
CA PRO A 7 -38.94 63.80 -73.26
C PRO A 7 -38.51 62.33 -73.27
N ILE A 8 -38.33 61.74 -72.08
CA ILE A 8 -38.28 60.29 -71.93
C ILE A 8 -39.69 59.80 -72.25
N GLU A 9 -39.91 59.38 -73.48
CA GLU A 9 -41.09 58.61 -73.85
C GLU A 9 -41.14 57.37 -72.96
N SER A 10 -42.31 57.10 -72.36
CA SER A 10 -42.61 55.86 -71.65
C SER A 10 -42.10 54.67 -72.46
N ILE A 11 -41.02 54.04 -72.00
CA ILE A 11 -40.41 52.89 -72.69
C ILE A 11 -41.32 51.69 -72.44
N SER A 12 -42.21 51.42 -73.39
CA SER A 12 -43.16 50.28 -73.33
C SER A 12 -42.46 48.92 -73.41
N ASP A 13 -41.21 48.88 -73.86
CA ASP A 13 -40.39 47.67 -73.96
C ASP A 13 -39.13 47.80 -73.08
N GLN A 14 -39.26 47.43 -71.80
CA GLN A 14 -38.19 47.42 -70.79
C GLN A 14 -37.06 46.42 -71.11
N THR A 15 -37.10 45.74 -72.27
CA THR A 15 -36.18 44.66 -72.63
C THR A 15 -35.10 45.07 -73.64
N LYS A 16 -35.04 46.34 -74.07
CA LYS A 16 -34.08 46.81 -75.09
C LYS A 16 -33.44 48.15 -74.73
N VAL A 17 -32.17 48.31 -75.08
CA VAL A 17 -31.46 49.60 -75.02
C VAL A 17 -31.49 50.24 -76.41
N ARG A 18 -31.89 51.52 -76.48
CA ARG A 18 -31.90 52.31 -77.71
C ARG A 18 -30.67 53.20 -77.75
N VAL A 19 -29.84 53.05 -78.76
CA VAL A 19 -28.69 53.93 -79.02
C VAL A 19 -28.98 54.71 -80.29
N LYS A 20 -28.98 56.05 -80.18
CA LYS A 20 -29.18 56.94 -81.32
C LYS A 20 -27.83 57.43 -81.82
N LEU A 21 -27.51 57.15 -83.09
CA LEU A 21 -26.28 57.68 -83.69
C LEU A 21 -26.47 59.17 -83.99
N LEU A 22 -25.69 60.02 -83.32
CA LEU A 22 -25.83 61.48 -83.37
C LEU A 22 -25.70 62.04 -84.80
N ALA A 23 -24.93 61.38 -85.67
CA ALA A 23 -24.68 61.85 -87.03
C ALA A 23 -25.78 61.48 -88.04
N SER A 24 -26.49 60.37 -87.84
CA SER A 24 -27.47 59.85 -88.81
C SER A 24 -28.91 59.83 -88.29
N GLY A 25 -29.11 60.09 -87.01
CA GLY A 25 -30.41 59.99 -86.33
C GLY A 25 -30.97 58.58 -86.25
N GLN A 26 -30.25 57.57 -86.75
CA GLN A 26 -30.65 56.17 -86.75
C GLN A 26 -30.66 55.61 -85.33
N GLU A 27 -31.70 54.86 -84.99
CA GLU A 27 -31.84 54.17 -83.71
C GLU A 27 -31.48 52.70 -83.90
N VAL A 28 -30.45 52.25 -83.19
CA VAL A 28 -30.07 50.84 -83.13
C VAL A 28 -30.58 50.28 -81.81
N HIS A 29 -31.33 49.18 -81.88
CA HIS A 29 -31.89 48.52 -80.71
C HIS A 29 -31.12 47.24 -80.42
N ALA A 30 -30.50 47.14 -79.24
CA ALA A 30 -29.90 45.91 -78.75
C ALA A 30 -30.77 45.32 -77.63
N PRO A 31 -30.94 44.00 -77.56
CA PRO A 31 -31.66 43.37 -76.46
C PRO A 31 -30.87 43.57 -75.16
N LEU A 32 -31.54 43.95 -74.07
CA LEU A 32 -30.96 44.12 -72.75
C LEU A 32 -30.31 42.82 -72.25
N SER A 33 -30.82 41.66 -72.68
CA SER A 33 -30.20 40.35 -72.45
C SER A 33 -28.79 40.22 -73.03
N ALA A 34 -28.46 40.96 -74.11
CA ALA A 34 -27.09 40.99 -74.64
C ALA A 34 -26.11 41.77 -73.74
N LEU A 35 -26.60 42.60 -72.80
CA LEU A 35 -25.80 43.27 -71.78
C LEU A 35 -25.63 42.42 -70.51
N GLY A 36 -26.44 41.37 -70.32
CA GLY A 36 -26.42 40.51 -69.13
C GLY A 36 -25.13 39.71 -68.93
N SER A 37 -24.30 39.57 -69.97
CA SER A 37 -22.95 38.99 -69.88
C SER A 37 -21.89 39.97 -69.38
N LEU A 38 -22.14 41.29 -69.44
CA LEU A 38 -21.22 42.35 -69.01
C LEU A 38 -21.68 43.02 -67.71
N TYR A 39 -22.99 43.00 -67.42
CA TYR A 39 -23.59 43.67 -66.27
C TYR A 39 -24.71 42.82 -65.67
N GLN A 40 -24.60 42.48 -64.39
CA GLN A 40 -25.69 41.87 -63.63
C GLN A 40 -26.64 42.99 -63.16
N PRO A 41 -27.96 42.93 -63.44
CA PRO A 41 -28.91 43.91 -62.93
C PRO A 41 -28.81 44.01 -61.41
N LEU A 42 -28.87 45.23 -60.87
CA LEU A 42 -28.97 45.42 -59.43
C LEU A 42 -30.30 44.85 -58.96
N ASP A 43 -30.24 43.73 -58.26
CA ASP A 43 -31.38 43.14 -57.54
C ASP A 43 -31.12 43.18 -56.03
N ALA A 44 -32.14 42.78 -55.27
CA ALA A 44 -32.07 42.76 -53.82
C ALA A 44 -30.98 41.78 -53.33
N ASP A 45 -30.81 40.66 -54.04
CA ASP A 45 -29.85 39.62 -53.69
C ASP A 45 -28.41 40.11 -53.90
N LEU A 46 -28.09 40.79 -55.00
CA LEU A 46 -26.77 41.36 -55.28
C LEU A 46 -26.41 42.49 -54.33
N THR A 47 -27.39 43.32 -53.95
CA THR A 47 -27.20 44.36 -52.92
C THR A 47 -26.89 43.73 -51.58
N SER A 48 -27.59 42.64 -51.22
CA SER A 48 -27.33 41.90 -49.98
C SER A 48 -25.94 41.26 -49.98
N TRP A 49 -25.47 40.73 -51.11
CA TRP A 49 -24.16 40.09 -51.24
C TRP A 49 -23.01 41.09 -51.19
N ALA A 50 -23.18 42.25 -51.85
CA ALA A 50 -22.20 43.33 -51.86
C ALA A 50 -22.03 44.02 -50.48
N ALA A 51 -23.04 43.96 -49.61
CA ALA A 51 -23.00 44.53 -48.27
C ALA A 51 -22.25 43.66 -47.24
N ILE A 52 -21.96 42.38 -47.56
CA ILE A 52 -21.24 41.49 -46.65
C ILE A 52 -19.75 41.80 -46.68
N SER A 53 -19.23 42.37 -45.59
CA SER A 53 -17.78 42.45 -45.37
C SER A 53 -17.26 41.06 -45.03
N ARG A 54 -16.49 40.47 -45.94
CA ARG A 54 -15.91 39.13 -45.74
C ARG A 54 -14.74 39.18 -44.77
N ALA A 55 -14.67 38.20 -43.87
CA ALA A 55 -13.51 37.99 -43.01
C ALA A 55 -12.25 37.70 -43.83
N ALA A 56 -11.08 37.99 -43.28
CA ALA A 56 -9.81 37.61 -43.89
C ALA A 56 -9.76 36.09 -44.12
N GLY A 57 -9.28 35.67 -45.29
CA GLY A 57 -9.21 34.25 -45.66
C GLY A 57 -10.52 33.62 -46.17
N PHE A 58 -11.66 34.34 -46.14
CA PHE A 58 -12.96 33.82 -46.58
C PHE A 58 -12.92 33.25 -48.00
N ASP A 59 -12.31 33.97 -48.95
CA ASP A 59 -12.24 33.53 -50.35
C ASP A 59 -11.39 32.27 -50.52
N THR A 60 -10.30 32.15 -49.75
CA THR A 60 -9.45 30.98 -49.75
C THR A 60 -10.18 29.76 -49.21
N PHE A 61 -11.00 29.92 -48.16
CA PHE A 61 -11.83 28.85 -47.65
C PHE A 61 -12.97 28.48 -48.62
N ALA A 62 -13.65 29.47 -49.20
CA ALA A 62 -14.76 29.26 -50.13
C ALA A 62 -14.31 28.54 -51.41
N THR A 63 -13.12 28.85 -51.92
CA THR A 63 -12.55 28.20 -53.11
C THR A 63 -11.91 26.85 -52.79
N THR A 64 -11.30 26.69 -51.62
CA THR A 64 -10.63 25.45 -51.19
C THR A 64 -10.97 25.13 -49.73
N PRO A 65 -12.13 24.51 -49.45
CA PRO A 65 -12.51 24.19 -48.08
C PRO A 65 -11.53 23.18 -47.46
N SER A 66 -10.87 23.57 -46.38
CA SER A 66 -9.97 22.71 -45.60
C SER A 66 -9.92 23.17 -44.15
N SER A 67 -9.52 22.30 -43.22
CA SER A 67 -9.36 22.70 -41.81
C SER A 67 -8.28 23.76 -41.60
N ALA A 68 -7.29 23.84 -42.49
CA ALA A 68 -6.29 24.90 -42.49
C ALA A 68 -6.89 26.24 -42.93
N ASN A 69 -7.71 26.23 -43.99
CA ASN A 69 -8.35 27.45 -44.49
C ASN A 69 -9.48 27.92 -43.56
N LEU A 70 -10.20 27.00 -42.91
CA LEU A 70 -11.20 27.36 -41.88
C LEU A 70 -10.54 28.04 -40.68
N ARG A 71 -9.38 27.52 -40.23
CA ARG A 71 -8.59 28.14 -39.16
C ARG A 71 -8.12 29.56 -39.52
N ALA A 72 -7.95 29.89 -40.79
CA ALA A 72 -7.57 31.25 -41.18
C ALA A 72 -8.71 32.26 -41.02
N LEU A 73 -9.98 31.79 -41.01
CA LEU A 73 -11.14 32.65 -40.76
C LEU A 73 -11.39 32.89 -39.27
N LEU A 74 -11.01 31.93 -38.44
CA LEU A 74 -11.24 31.97 -37.01
C LEU A 74 -9.97 32.47 -36.29
N THR A 75 -10.13 33.32 -35.26
CA THR A 75 -9.00 34.07 -34.69
C THR A 75 -8.61 33.68 -33.26
N ASP A 76 -9.40 32.84 -32.59
CA ASP A 76 -9.29 32.48 -31.18
C ASP A 76 -9.12 30.97 -30.94
N GLU A 77 -8.77 30.22 -31.98
CA GLU A 77 -8.55 28.77 -31.91
C GLU A 77 -7.30 28.42 -31.11
N THR A 78 -7.44 27.36 -30.31
CA THR A 78 -6.29 26.63 -29.76
C THR A 78 -5.99 25.39 -30.60
N GLY A 79 -4.71 25.20 -30.93
CA GLY A 79 -4.21 24.01 -31.61
C GLY A 79 -4.13 24.11 -33.14
N THR A 80 -3.66 23.04 -33.77
CA THR A 80 -3.60 22.87 -35.24
C THR A 80 -4.08 21.47 -35.65
N GLY A 81 -4.20 21.19 -36.96
CA GLY A 81 -4.62 19.89 -37.48
C GLY A 81 -6.02 19.85 -38.12
N ALA A 82 -6.53 18.65 -38.34
CA ALA A 82 -7.83 18.41 -38.96
C ALA A 82 -8.99 18.70 -37.98
N ALA A 83 -10.09 19.25 -38.51
CA ALA A 83 -11.34 19.35 -37.77
C ALA A 83 -11.90 17.94 -37.52
N VAL A 84 -12.41 17.69 -36.32
CA VAL A 84 -12.77 16.35 -35.85
C VAL A 84 -14.28 16.14 -35.98
N PHE A 85 -14.70 15.42 -37.02
CA PHE A 85 -16.10 15.07 -37.26
C PHE A 85 -16.37 13.56 -37.28
N ALA A 86 -15.37 12.75 -36.91
CA ALA A 86 -15.46 11.30 -36.90
C ALA A 86 -16.23 10.78 -35.66
N THR A 87 -16.95 9.66 -35.81
CA THR A 87 -17.44 8.87 -34.67
C THR A 87 -16.26 8.17 -34.01
N SER A 88 -16.06 8.37 -32.70
CA SER A 88 -14.91 7.84 -31.94
C SER A 88 -13.54 8.31 -32.45
N PRO A 89 -13.26 9.63 -32.46
CA PRO A 89 -12.01 10.15 -32.97
C PRO A 89 -10.83 9.74 -32.08
N VAL A 90 -9.67 9.51 -32.70
CA VAL A 90 -8.39 9.35 -31.98
C VAL A 90 -7.69 10.70 -31.97
N LEU A 91 -7.37 11.20 -30.77
CA LEU A 91 -6.61 12.44 -30.59
C LEU A 91 -5.24 12.10 -30.03
N VAL A 92 -4.18 12.44 -30.77
CA VAL A 92 -2.79 12.28 -30.34
C VAL A 92 -2.24 13.66 -30.02
N THR A 93 -1.73 13.84 -28.79
CA THR A 93 -1.21 15.12 -28.26
C THR A 93 -2.21 16.29 -28.07
N PRO A 94 -3.48 16.10 -27.70
CA PRO A 94 -4.23 17.22 -27.13
C PRO A 94 -3.83 17.43 -25.66
N ASN A 95 -3.46 18.65 -25.28
CA ASN A 95 -3.52 19.06 -23.88
C ASN A 95 -4.97 19.50 -23.60
N LEU A 96 -5.69 18.76 -22.76
CA LEU A 96 -7.08 19.09 -22.39
C LEU A 96 -7.16 20.11 -21.23
N GLY A 97 -6.03 20.53 -20.66
CA GLY A 97 -5.98 21.36 -19.46
C GLY A 97 -6.56 20.64 -18.24
N THR A 98 -7.22 21.40 -17.36
CA THR A 98 -7.96 20.87 -16.21
C THR A 98 -9.45 20.85 -16.53
N PRO A 99 -10.04 19.72 -16.93
CA PRO A 99 -11.47 19.64 -17.20
C PRO A 99 -12.28 19.84 -15.91
N SER A 100 -13.44 20.50 -16.00
CA SER A 100 -14.39 20.61 -14.87
C SER A 100 -15.12 19.31 -14.58
N ALA A 101 -15.27 18.45 -15.59
CA ALA A 101 -15.79 17.09 -15.49
C ALA A 101 -15.24 16.21 -16.63
N LEU A 102 -14.96 14.95 -16.34
CA LEU A 102 -14.49 13.94 -17.32
C LEU A 102 -15.07 12.58 -16.94
N THR A 103 -15.63 11.84 -17.91
CA THR A 103 -16.09 10.45 -17.73
C THR A 103 -15.27 9.52 -18.62
N LEU A 104 -14.60 8.52 -18.02
CA LEU A 104 -13.70 7.59 -18.71
C LEU A 104 -14.27 6.17 -18.71
N THR A 105 -15.11 5.81 -19.67
CA THR A 105 -15.80 4.50 -19.71
C THR A 105 -14.93 3.36 -20.27
N ASN A 106 -13.96 3.67 -21.13
CA ASN A 106 -13.10 2.68 -21.81
C ASN A 106 -11.65 3.16 -21.89
N ALA A 107 -11.16 3.81 -20.84
CA ALA A 107 -9.75 4.20 -20.78
C ALA A 107 -8.88 2.94 -20.68
N THR A 108 -8.32 2.51 -21.81
CA THR A 108 -7.37 1.40 -21.90
C THR A 108 -5.97 1.96 -22.05
N GLY A 109 -5.09 1.65 -21.10
CA GLY A 109 -3.72 2.16 -21.05
C GLY A 109 -3.25 2.19 -19.61
N SER A 110 -1.96 1.96 -19.36
CA SER A 110 -1.36 2.09 -18.03
C SER A 110 -0.66 3.45 -17.98
N PRO A 111 -1.37 4.55 -17.66
CA PRO A 111 -0.73 5.85 -17.55
C PRO A 111 0.32 5.81 -16.44
N ALA A 112 1.46 6.46 -16.65
CA ALA A 112 2.54 6.49 -15.66
C ALA A 112 2.11 7.15 -14.33
N SER A 113 1.10 8.03 -14.36
CA SER A 113 0.49 8.61 -13.18
C SER A 113 -0.97 8.99 -13.42
N ILE A 114 -1.80 8.89 -12.38
CA ILE A 114 -3.16 9.44 -12.33
C ILE A 114 -3.28 10.21 -11.01
N GLY A 115 -3.56 11.51 -11.09
CA GLY A 115 -3.87 12.34 -9.93
C GLY A 115 -5.37 12.42 -9.69
N LEU A 116 -5.85 11.91 -8.56
CA LEU A 116 -7.27 11.97 -8.18
C LEU A 116 -7.39 12.70 -6.85
N ALA A 117 -7.85 13.96 -6.87
CA ALA A 117 -8.04 14.74 -5.64
C ALA A 117 -9.25 14.24 -4.83
N ASN A 118 -10.34 13.86 -5.51
CA ASN A 118 -11.61 13.45 -4.90
C ASN A 118 -12.20 12.22 -5.61
N GLY A 119 -11.37 11.24 -5.97
CA GLY A 119 -11.83 10.02 -6.63
C GLY A 119 -12.67 9.16 -5.68
N THR A 120 -13.96 8.99 -5.97
CA THR A 120 -14.85 8.08 -5.25
C THR A 120 -15.17 6.85 -6.12
N GLY A 121 -15.35 5.68 -5.50
CA GLY A 121 -15.77 4.47 -6.22
C GLY A 121 -14.69 3.83 -7.10
N LEU A 122 -13.40 4.00 -6.79
CA LEU A 122 -12.34 3.26 -7.47
C LEU A 122 -12.54 1.75 -7.26
N PRO A 123 -12.56 0.93 -8.32
CA PRO A 123 -12.69 -0.51 -8.16
C PRO A 123 -11.38 -1.09 -7.65
N VAL A 124 -11.22 -1.18 -6.32
CA VAL A 124 -10.00 -1.65 -5.67
C VAL A 124 -9.58 -3.07 -6.05
N SER A 125 -10.52 -3.94 -6.42
CA SER A 125 -10.26 -5.35 -6.77
C SER A 125 -9.97 -5.61 -8.25
N THR A 126 -10.36 -4.71 -9.14
CA THR A 126 -10.23 -4.92 -10.60
C THR A 126 -9.60 -3.75 -11.35
N GLY A 127 -9.55 -2.56 -10.75
CA GLY A 127 -9.07 -1.33 -11.39
C GLY A 127 -7.68 -0.88 -10.99
N ILE A 128 -7.07 -1.51 -9.98
CA ILE A 128 -5.70 -1.17 -9.54
C ILE A 128 -4.80 -2.37 -9.82
N SER A 129 -3.97 -2.26 -10.86
CA SER A 129 -2.91 -3.22 -11.15
C SER A 129 -1.71 -3.01 -10.22
N GLY A 130 -1.07 -4.10 -9.78
CA GLY A 130 0.18 -4.03 -9.00
C GLY A 130 0.01 -4.26 -7.50
N PHE A 131 -1.21 -4.46 -7.00
CA PHE A 131 -1.41 -5.01 -5.67
C PHE A 131 -0.94 -6.46 -5.59
N ALA A 132 -0.33 -6.81 -4.45
CA ALA A 132 -0.07 -8.19 -4.10
C ALA A 132 -1.40 -8.98 -4.05
N THR A 133 -1.32 -10.30 -4.30
CA THR A 133 -2.45 -11.22 -4.14
C THR A 133 -3.15 -10.99 -2.80
N GLY A 134 -4.48 -11.00 -2.75
CA GLY A 134 -5.24 -10.84 -1.49
C GLY A 134 -5.35 -9.40 -0.95
N MET A 135 -4.50 -8.47 -1.37
CA MET A 135 -4.48 -7.11 -0.80
C MET A 135 -5.77 -6.33 -1.05
N ALA A 136 -6.38 -6.43 -2.23
CA ALA A 136 -7.66 -5.77 -2.51
C ALA A 136 -8.79 -6.29 -1.61
N THR A 137 -8.78 -7.60 -1.29
CA THR A 137 -9.73 -8.21 -0.38
C THR A 137 -9.51 -7.73 1.06
N PHE A 138 -8.25 -7.57 1.48
CA PHE A 138 -7.92 -6.99 2.78
C PHE A 138 -8.37 -5.53 2.88
N LEU A 139 -8.11 -4.68 1.87
CA LEU A 139 -8.57 -3.29 1.87
C LEU A 139 -10.11 -3.18 1.90
N ALA A 140 -10.81 -4.14 1.32
CA ALA A 140 -12.28 -4.15 1.29
C ALA A 140 -12.91 -4.61 2.63
N GLY A 141 -12.29 -5.57 3.34
CA GLY A 141 -12.90 -6.18 4.53
C GLY A 141 -12.14 -6.02 5.86
N GLY A 142 -10.84 -5.75 5.82
CA GLY A 142 -10.02 -5.40 7.00
C GLY A 142 -9.81 -6.49 8.05
N THR A 143 -10.04 -7.77 7.74
CA THR A 143 -9.91 -8.86 8.73
C THR A 143 -8.50 -9.47 8.76
N SER A 144 -8.13 -10.09 9.89
CA SER A 144 -6.84 -10.78 10.01
C SER A 144 -6.69 -11.95 9.03
N ALA A 145 -7.78 -12.66 8.72
CA ALA A 145 -7.78 -13.71 7.71
C ALA A 145 -7.51 -13.18 6.30
N GLN A 146 -8.04 -11.99 5.98
CA GLN A 146 -7.77 -11.35 4.69
C GLN A 146 -6.34 -10.80 4.61
N LEU A 147 -5.78 -10.32 5.72
CA LEU A 147 -4.37 -9.92 5.78
C LEU A 147 -3.42 -11.11 5.59
N ALA A 148 -3.71 -12.24 6.25
CA ALA A 148 -2.95 -13.48 6.10
C ALA A 148 -3.07 -14.13 4.70
N ALA A 149 -4.01 -13.67 3.87
CA ALA A 149 -4.06 -14.02 2.45
C ALA A 149 -3.25 -13.03 1.58
N ALA A 150 -2.93 -11.86 2.13
CA ALA A 150 -2.25 -10.77 1.43
C ALA A 150 -0.74 -10.77 1.65
N VAL A 151 -0.31 -11.22 2.83
CA VAL A 151 1.06 -11.59 3.14
C VAL A 151 1.09 -13.13 3.10
N THR A 152 2.15 -13.74 2.56
CA THR A 152 2.15 -15.17 2.19
C THR A 152 3.26 -16.02 2.81
N ASP A 153 4.20 -15.38 3.51
CA ASP A 153 5.37 -15.98 4.12
C ASP A 153 5.32 -15.95 5.66
N GLU A 154 4.13 -15.79 6.24
CA GLU A 154 3.92 -15.79 7.68
C GLU A 154 3.73 -17.20 8.22
N THR A 155 4.08 -17.36 9.48
CA THR A 155 3.80 -18.57 10.24
C THR A 155 2.62 -18.33 11.17
N GLY A 156 1.62 -19.22 11.09
CA GLY A 156 0.47 -19.23 11.98
C GLY A 156 -0.81 -18.67 11.35
N SER A 157 -1.88 -18.68 12.14
CA SER A 157 -3.21 -18.20 11.78
C SER A 157 -3.88 -17.63 13.01
N GLY A 158 -4.86 -16.72 12.85
CA GLY A 158 -5.65 -16.21 13.97
C GLY A 158 -5.88 -14.70 13.92
N ALA A 159 -6.16 -14.10 15.07
CA ALA A 159 -6.34 -12.67 15.22
C ALA A 159 -4.98 -11.95 15.32
N LEU A 160 -4.91 -10.73 14.76
CA LEU A 160 -3.78 -9.84 14.99
C LEU A 160 -3.77 -9.38 16.45
N VAL A 161 -2.59 -9.37 17.07
CA VAL A 161 -2.42 -9.09 18.50
C VAL A 161 -1.82 -7.70 18.67
N PHE A 162 -2.68 -6.70 18.94
CA PHE A 162 -2.26 -5.31 19.21
C PHE A 162 -2.44 -4.88 20.68
N ALA A 163 -2.72 -5.84 21.57
CA ALA A 163 -3.00 -5.57 22.98
C ALA A 163 -1.71 -5.37 23.80
N THR A 164 -1.75 -4.46 24.78
CA THR A 164 -0.74 -4.40 25.85
C THR A 164 -1.00 -5.56 26.83
N SER A 165 -0.02 -6.45 26.99
CA SER A 165 -0.12 -7.72 27.75
C SER A 165 -1.10 -8.75 27.14
N PRO A 166 -0.81 -9.29 25.94
CA PRO A 166 -1.68 -10.24 25.28
C PRO A 166 -1.73 -11.59 26.01
N THR A 167 -2.91 -12.22 26.03
CA THR A 167 -3.07 -13.61 26.43
C THR A 167 -2.97 -14.51 25.20
N LEU A 168 -2.05 -15.48 25.23
CA LEU A 168 -1.87 -16.45 24.15
C LEU A 168 -2.31 -17.82 24.63
N VAL A 169 -3.25 -18.45 23.92
CA VAL A 169 -3.73 -19.79 24.22
C VAL A 169 -2.98 -20.79 23.34
N THR A 170 -2.29 -21.74 23.95
CA THR A 170 -1.50 -22.78 23.26
C THR A 170 -0.45 -22.27 22.24
N PRO A 171 0.32 -21.21 22.50
CA PRO A 171 1.31 -20.77 21.54
C PRO A 171 2.47 -21.79 21.46
N ASN A 172 2.87 -22.17 20.25
CA ASN A 172 4.10 -22.92 20.03
C ASN A 172 5.27 -21.93 19.86
N ILE A 173 5.98 -21.61 20.96
CA ILE A 173 7.02 -20.57 21.00
C ILE A 173 8.44 -21.13 20.78
N GLY A 174 8.60 -22.45 20.60
CA GLY A 174 9.93 -23.06 20.48
C GLY A 174 10.82 -22.78 21.71
N ALA A 175 12.14 -22.71 21.49
CA ALA A 175 13.09 -22.35 22.56
C ALA A 175 13.05 -20.84 22.82
N ALA A 176 12.54 -20.45 24.00
CA ALA A 176 12.55 -19.05 24.41
C ALA A 176 13.99 -18.57 24.65
N THR A 177 14.46 -17.59 23.87
CA THR A 177 15.78 -16.94 24.03
C THR A 177 15.70 -15.61 24.79
N GLY A 178 14.51 -15.22 25.25
CA GLY A 178 14.30 -13.98 26.01
C GLY A 178 14.93 -14.04 27.40
N THR A 179 15.55 -12.94 27.83
CA THR A 179 16.20 -12.76 29.13
C THR A 179 15.26 -12.84 30.35
N SER A 180 13.94 -12.80 30.13
CA SER A 180 12.93 -12.71 31.20
C SER A 180 11.75 -13.67 31.00
N ALA A 181 11.99 -14.89 30.50
CA ALA A 181 10.96 -15.93 30.45
C ALA A 181 10.87 -16.66 31.80
N ALA A 182 9.96 -16.23 32.68
CA ALA A 182 9.62 -17.00 33.88
C ALA A 182 8.67 -18.15 33.50
N LEU A 183 9.23 -19.33 33.19
CA LEU A 183 8.46 -20.52 32.86
C LEU A 183 8.09 -21.29 34.13
N SER A 184 6.83 -21.20 34.58
CA SER A 184 6.29 -22.16 35.54
C SER A 184 5.82 -23.40 34.77
N VAL A 185 6.72 -24.38 34.62
CA VAL A 185 6.31 -25.69 34.11
C VAL A 185 5.40 -26.34 35.14
N ALA A 186 4.14 -26.63 34.77
CA ALA A 186 3.30 -27.49 35.60
C ALA A 186 4.02 -28.85 35.79
N PRO A 187 3.99 -29.46 36.99
CA PRO A 187 4.65 -30.74 37.22
C PRO A 187 4.14 -31.76 36.20
N GLN A 188 5.04 -32.32 35.39
CA GLN A 188 4.71 -33.39 34.44
C GLN A 188 4.06 -34.56 35.19
N THR A 189 2.92 -35.01 34.73
CA THR A 189 2.08 -36.04 35.37
C THR A 189 2.56 -37.48 35.13
N GLY A 190 3.85 -37.69 34.86
CA GLY A 190 4.47 -39.01 34.70
C GLY A 190 5.87 -39.07 35.35
N PRO A 191 6.45 -40.27 35.57
CA PRO A 191 7.80 -40.41 36.09
C PRO A 191 8.81 -40.06 34.97
N ALA A 192 8.91 -38.79 34.63
CA ALA A 192 9.99 -38.28 33.81
C ALA A 192 11.12 -37.86 34.76
N LEU A 193 12.15 -38.69 34.81
CA LEU A 193 13.46 -38.34 35.34
C LEU A 193 14.00 -37.15 34.51
N ASN A 194 13.75 -35.91 34.96
CA ASN A 194 14.30 -34.70 34.34
C ASN A 194 15.80 -34.59 34.66
N VAL A 195 16.64 -35.32 33.92
CA VAL A 195 18.11 -35.37 34.13
C VAL A 195 18.90 -34.44 33.19
N ALA A 196 18.25 -33.70 32.30
CA ALA A 196 18.90 -32.68 31.49
C ALA A 196 18.29 -31.30 31.77
N GLY A 197 18.84 -30.56 32.74
CA GLY A 197 18.44 -29.16 32.97
C GLY A 197 18.59 -28.61 34.39
N ASN A 198 18.77 -29.45 35.42
CA ASN A 198 18.96 -28.96 36.80
C ASN A 198 20.41 -28.52 37.09
N SER A 199 21.02 -27.84 36.12
CA SER A 199 22.30 -27.18 36.26
C SER A 199 22.03 -25.78 36.83
N GLN A 200 22.38 -25.57 38.10
CA GLN A 200 22.14 -24.31 38.80
C GLN A 200 23.48 -23.60 39.03
N ASN A 201 23.56 -22.36 38.57
CA ASN A 201 24.66 -21.47 38.91
C ASN A 201 24.43 -20.90 40.31
N ILE A 202 25.27 -21.28 41.26
CA ILE A 202 25.24 -20.76 42.63
C ILE A 202 26.44 -19.85 42.81
N THR A 203 26.20 -18.55 42.93
CA THR A 203 27.25 -17.57 43.22
C THR A 203 27.89 -17.84 44.60
N SER A 204 29.16 -17.47 44.78
CA SER A 204 29.86 -17.60 46.07
C SER A 204 29.02 -17.10 47.24
N GLY A 205 28.90 -17.92 48.30
CA GLY A 205 28.13 -17.63 49.51
C GLY A 205 26.61 -17.74 49.36
N SER A 206 26.08 -17.94 48.14
CA SER A 206 24.65 -18.08 47.88
C SER A 206 24.16 -19.51 48.14
N GLU A 207 22.85 -19.65 48.25
CA GLU A 207 22.18 -20.90 48.63
C GLU A 207 21.04 -21.23 47.66
N ILE A 208 20.84 -22.52 47.42
CA ILE A 208 19.62 -23.06 46.83
C ILE A 208 18.80 -23.67 47.94
N SER A 209 17.51 -23.34 47.95
CA SER A 209 16.53 -24.04 48.78
C SER A 209 15.94 -25.23 48.01
N LEU A 210 15.97 -26.40 48.63
CA LEU A 210 15.34 -27.62 48.17
C LEU A 210 13.97 -27.80 48.87
N SER A 211 13.36 -28.98 48.70
CA SER A 211 12.13 -29.33 49.43
C SER A 211 12.37 -29.54 50.94
N ASN A 212 11.30 -29.71 51.71
CA ASN A 212 11.35 -30.09 53.12
C ASN A 212 11.09 -31.59 53.37
N ASN A 213 10.69 -32.32 52.33
CA ASN A 213 10.46 -33.75 52.36
C ASN A 213 11.76 -34.51 52.62
N SER A 214 11.66 -35.71 53.22
CA SER A 214 12.79 -36.64 53.22
C SER A 214 13.11 -37.10 51.79
N GLY A 215 14.33 -37.56 51.53
CA GLY A 215 14.76 -37.94 50.20
C GLY A 215 16.25 -38.19 50.05
N LEU A 216 16.66 -38.44 48.80
CA LEU A 216 18.04 -38.55 48.35
C LEU A 216 18.42 -37.31 47.54
N LEU A 217 19.54 -36.69 47.87
CA LEU A 217 20.14 -35.60 47.13
C LEU A 217 21.44 -36.05 46.47
N LEU A 218 21.56 -35.78 45.18
CA LEU A 218 22.77 -35.94 44.41
C LEU A 218 23.23 -34.57 43.90
N LEU A 219 24.49 -34.27 44.12
CA LEU A 219 25.16 -33.05 43.69
C LEU A 219 26.37 -33.40 42.86
N ASN A 220 26.56 -32.75 41.72
CA ASN A 220 27.79 -32.83 40.95
C ASN A 220 28.20 -31.42 40.55
N GLU A 221 29.44 -31.02 40.78
CA GLU A 221 29.95 -29.77 40.22
C GLU A 221 30.57 -30.06 38.85
N ASN A 222 30.33 -29.20 37.87
CA ASN A 222 30.82 -29.39 36.49
C ASN A 222 32.36 -29.27 36.33
N GLY A 223 33.11 -29.09 37.42
CA GLY A 223 34.57 -28.89 37.45
C GLY A 223 35.34 -29.74 38.47
N ALA A 224 34.67 -30.54 39.31
CA ALA A 224 35.35 -31.53 40.16
C ALA A 224 35.51 -32.83 39.37
N THR A 225 36.46 -33.65 39.78
CA THR A 225 36.97 -34.87 39.14
C THR A 225 35.97 -36.04 39.01
N GLY A 226 34.71 -35.78 38.64
CA GLY A 226 33.69 -36.80 38.40
C GLY A 226 33.08 -37.42 39.66
N VAL A 227 33.23 -36.78 40.82
CA VAL A 227 32.72 -37.30 42.10
C VAL A 227 31.40 -36.63 42.47
N VAL A 228 30.37 -37.45 42.66
CA VAL A 228 29.02 -37.00 43.05
C VAL A 228 28.92 -36.93 44.58
N GLY A 229 28.50 -35.78 45.11
CA GLY A 229 28.05 -35.64 46.48
C GLY A 229 26.70 -36.33 46.66
N LEU A 230 26.63 -37.30 47.58
CA LEU A 230 25.43 -38.09 47.84
C LEU A 230 24.99 -37.90 49.30
N PHE A 231 23.75 -37.46 49.48
CA PHE A 231 23.21 -37.13 50.79
C PHE A 231 21.82 -37.73 50.99
N LEU A 232 21.60 -38.31 52.16
CA LEU A 232 20.27 -38.60 52.68
C LEU A 232 19.79 -37.40 53.46
N CYS A 233 18.60 -36.94 53.15
CA CYS A 233 17.95 -35.84 53.84
C CYS A 233 16.65 -36.36 54.43
N GLY A 234 16.41 -36.13 55.72
CA GLY A 234 15.18 -36.59 56.35
C GLY A 234 15.07 -36.18 57.81
N GLY A 235 13.84 -35.91 58.28
CA GLY A 235 13.59 -35.54 59.67
C GLY A 235 14.32 -34.27 60.15
N GLY A 236 14.67 -33.36 59.24
CA GLY A 236 15.47 -32.16 59.56
C GLY A 236 16.98 -32.45 59.67
N VAL A 237 17.42 -33.63 59.29
CA VAL A 237 18.81 -34.07 59.32
C VAL A 237 19.32 -34.30 57.90
N VAL A 238 20.59 -33.96 57.68
CA VAL A 238 21.31 -34.29 56.45
C VAL A 238 22.45 -35.24 56.83
N THR A 239 22.60 -36.32 56.08
CA THR A 239 23.67 -37.29 56.24
C THR A 239 24.37 -37.46 54.92
N LYS A 240 25.66 -37.14 54.88
CA LYS A 240 26.49 -37.45 53.72
C LYS A 240 26.78 -38.94 53.72
N ILE A 241 26.44 -39.60 52.62
CA ILE A 241 26.67 -41.03 52.41
C ILE A 241 27.67 -41.32 51.30
N GLY A 242 28.03 -40.31 50.48
CA GLY A 242 29.06 -40.43 49.45
C GLY A 242 29.57 -39.08 48.96
N GLY A 243 30.76 -39.09 48.35
CA GLY A 243 31.40 -37.94 47.73
C GLY A 243 32.67 -37.45 48.43
N ASP A 244 33.46 -36.64 47.74
CA ASP A 244 34.76 -36.12 48.22
C ASP A 244 34.60 -35.06 49.33
N ALA A 245 35.68 -34.69 50.00
CA ALA A 245 35.75 -33.70 51.09
C ALA A 245 35.23 -32.30 50.71
N SER A 246 35.11 -32.00 49.41
CA SER A 246 34.44 -30.79 48.92
C SER A 246 32.93 -30.77 49.20
N TYR A 247 32.29 -31.91 49.44
CA TYR A 247 30.88 -31.99 49.83
C TYR A 247 30.77 -32.18 51.34
N VAL A 248 30.11 -31.27 52.05
CA VAL A 248 30.01 -31.32 53.52
C VAL A 248 28.60 -31.14 54.03
N VAL A 249 28.31 -31.70 55.21
CA VAL A 249 27.08 -31.42 55.94
C VAL A 249 27.33 -30.20 56.84
N SER A 250 27.11 -29.00 56.32
CA SER A 250 27.36 -27.75 57.05
C SER A 250 26.57 -26.58 56.45
N SER A 251 26.08 -25.70 57.31
CA SER A 251 25.52 -24.39 56.94
C SER A 251 26.61 -23.32 56.70
N THR A 252 27.85 -23.62 57.08
CA THR A 252 29.03 -22.77 56.94
C THR A 252 30.17 -23.52 56.23
N PRO A 253 29.97 -23.95 54.97
CA PRO A 253 31.04 -24.58 54.18
C PRO A 253 32.20 -23.60 53.96
N THR A 254 33.43 -24.13 53.88
CA THR A 254 34.63 -23.33 53.60
C THR A 254 34.69 -22.88 52.14
N THR A 255 35.70 -22.07 51.80
CA THR A 255 35.94 -21.51 50.44
C THR A 255 36.28 -22.55 49.37
N SER A 256 36.20 -23.84 49.68
CA SER A 256 36.44 -24.96 48.75
C SER A 256 35.39 -26.06 48.88
N GLN A 257 34.20 -25.73 49.40
CA GLN A 257 33.17 -26.71 49.74
C GLN A 257 31.77 -26.31 49.28
N ILE A 258 30.95 -27.32 48.98
CA ILE A 258 29.50 -27.24 48.91
C ILE A 258 28.92 -27.76 50.23
N GLY A 259 28.18 -26.91 50.93
CA GLY A 259 27.50 -27.26 52.17
C GLY A 259 26.07 -27.71 51.91
N VAL A 260 25.67 -28.85 52.46
CA VAL A 260 24.28 -29.30 52.49
C VAL A 260 23.82 -29.33 53.94
N TYR A 261 22.69 -28.71 54.23
CA TYR A 261 22.18 -28.64 55.60
C TYR A 261 20.66 -28.46 55.61
N TYR A 262 20.07 -28.63 56.77
CA TYR A 262 18.68 -28.28 57.01
C TYR A 262 18.59 -26.92 57.69
N ASP A 263 17.84 -26.01 57.10
CA ASP A 263 17.49 -24.72 57.71
C ASP A 263 16.20 -24.89 58.51
N GLY A 264 16.35 -24.95 59.84
CA GLY A 264 15.21 -25.12 60.75
C GLY A 264 14.23 -23.94 60.73
N ALA A 265 14.66 -22.74 60.39
CA ALA A 265 13.79 -21.56 60.32
C ALA A 265 12.99 -21.53 59.02
N ALA A 266 13.65 -21.80 57.88
CA ALA A 266 12.98 -21.90 56.59
C ALA A 266 12.24 -23.24 56.39
N THR A 267 12.45 -24.21 57.27
CA THR A 267 11.96 -25.60 57.20
C THR A 267 12.31 -26.27 55.88
N ARG A 268 13.53 -26.08 55.35
CA ARG A 268 13.94 -26.62 54.05
C ARG A 268 15.37 -27.13 54.08
N TYR A 269 15.65 -28.15 53.27
CA TYR A 269 17.03 -28.51 52.96
C TYR A 269 17.64 -27.48 52.04
N LYS A 270 18.92 -27.18 52.21
CA LYS A 270 19.64 -26.17 51.44
C LYS A 270 20.98 -26.68 50.96
N VAL A 271 21.40 -26.14 49.83
CA VAL A 271 22.73 -26.34 49.23
C VAL A 271 23.39 -24.99 49.13
N LYS A 272 24.49 -24.79 49.85
CA LYS A 272 25.26 -23.55 49.89
C LYS A 272 26.55 -23.70 49.13
N ASN A 273 26.84 -22.72 48.28
CA ASN A 273 28.15 -22.63 47.67
C ASN A 273 29.11 -21.90 48.61
N GLY A 274 30.01 -22.64 49.24
CA GLY A 274 31.11 -22.08 50.01
C GLY A 274 32.25 -21.57 49.13
N PHE A 275 32.41 -22.09 47.90
CA PHE A 275 33.52 -21.72 47.03
C PHE A 275 33.57 -20.21 46.75
N ALA A 276 34.79 -19.68 46.67
CA ALA A 276 35.04 -18.28 46.31
C ALA A 276 34.63 -17.90 44.86
N SER A 277 34.19 -18.88 44.06
CA SER A 277 33.72 -18.71 42.68
C SER A 277 32.31 -19.26 42.50
N THR A 278 31.60 -18.77 41.48
CA THR A 278 30.30 -19.33 41.08
C THR A 278 30.47 -20.77 40.63
N LYS A 279 29.69 -21.68 41.22
CA LYS A 279 29.68 -23.09 40.87
C LYS A 279 28.44 -23.43 40.08
N ASN A 280 28.64 -24.16 38.99
CA ASN A 280 27.57 -24.78 38.24
C ASN A 280 27.35 -26.19 38.79
N LEU A 281 26.25 -26.37 39.55
CA LEU A 281 25.92 -27.65 40.17
C LEU A 281 24.81 -28.34 39.39
N GLY A 282 25.05 -29.58 38.99
CA GLY A 282 23.99 -30.53 38.66
C GLY A 282 23.34 -31.01 39.95
N ILE A 283 22.03 -30.78 40.09
CA ILE A 283 21.27 -31.11 41.30
C ILE A 283 20.14 -32.07 40.95
N LEU A 284 20.19 -33.27 41.51
CA LEU A 284 19.09 -34.23 41.44
C LEU A 284 18.56 -34.49 42.84
N TRP A 285 17.27 -34.19 43.02
CA TRP A 285 16.56 -34.39 44.27
C TRP A 285 15.45 -35.43 44.09
N ILE A 286 15.52 -36.51 44.86
CA ILE A 286 14.51 -37.57 44.88
C ILE A 286 13.80 -37.50 46.23
N ALA A 287 12.66 -36.81 46.26
CA ALA A 287 11.85 -36.71 47.46
C ALA A 287 11.03 -37.99 47.68
N THR A 288 10.95 -38.47 48.92
CA THR A 288 9.92 -39.42 49.33
C THR A 288 8.58 -38.70 49.39
N ARG A 289 7.50 -39.37 48.95
CA ARG A 289 6.14 -38.82 49.10
C ARG A 289 5.82 -38.65 50.58
N ASN A 290 5.17 -37.55 50.92
CA ASN A 290 4.49 -37.48 52.22
C ASN A 290 3.38 -38.54 52.21
N SER A 291 3.30 -39.35 53.26
CA SER A 291 2.13 -40.17 53.50
C SER A 291 0.93 -39.22 53.57
N VAL A 292 0.01 -39.37 52.63
CA VAL A 292 -1.28 -38.66 52.65
C VAL A 292 -2.15 -39.26 53.73
#